data_AF-A0A8B6G7N5-F1
#
_entry.id   AF-A0A8B6G7N5-F1
#
_cell.length_a   1.000
_cell.length_b   1.000
_cell.length_c   1.000
_cell.angle_alpha   90.00
_cell.angle_beta   90.00
_cell.angle_gamma   90.00
#
_symmetry.space_group_name_H-M   'P 1'
#
loop_
_entity.id
_entity.type
_entity.pdbx_description
1 polymer ?
#
loop_
_entity_poly.entity_id
_entity_poly.type
_entity_poly.pdbx_seq_one_letter_code
_entity_poly.pdbx_strand_id
1 'polypeptide(L)'
;MERREKEESTDLNGRTIETIQMKKSINLLKCTSILVAVTGHVSIFINSSLILANAGSIGLTLIMWAVGGFINLCLAMCFTELSAMFPFAGGSYTYVFHVFGPLPAFLVLWGTYLLVQGPFWAFVSYGASMYILQPFFPTCRPPEICVKLLGGWILGT
;
A
#
# COMPACT_ATOMS: atom_id res chain seq x y z
N MET A 1 -12.19 -30.00 12.80
CA MET A 1 -13.20 -29.94 13.88
C MET A 1 -12.60 -29.12 14.98
N GLU A 2 -13.05 -27.89 15.20
CA GLU A 2 -12.75 -27.19 16.45
C GLU A 2 -13.90 -26.23 16.77
N ARG A 3 -14.31 -26.29 18.03
CA ARG A 3 -15.59 -25.92 18.62
C ARG A 3 -15.85 -24.41 18.51
N ARG A 4 -17.09 -24.05 18.18
CA ARG A 4 -17.57 -22.66 18.13
C ARG A 4 -17.81 -22.17 19.56
N GLU A 5 -17.02 -21.22 20.03
CA GLU A 5 -17.43 -20.34 21.13
C GLU A 5 -18.22 -19.19 20.50
N LYS A 6 -19.54 -19.23 20.65
CA LYS A 6 -20.44 -18.11 20.35
C LYS A 6 -20.62 -17.33 21.65
N GLU A 7 -20.16 -16.10 21.69
CA GLU A 7 -20.43 -15.19 22.80
C GLU A 7 -21.74 -14.44 22.48
N GLU A 8 -22.80 -14.82 23.18
CA GLU A 8 -24.16 -14.34 22.97
C GLU A 8 -24.44 -13.16 23.92
N SER A 9 -24.40 -11.94 23.41
CA SER A 9 -24.81 -10.74 24.15
C SER A 9 -26.25 -10.38 23.77
N THR A 10 -27.18 -10.62 24.70
CA THR A 10 -28.61 -10.32 24.53
C THR A 10 -28.90 -8.86 24.87
N ASP A 11 -29.47 -8.12 23.93
CA ASP A 11 -29.87 -6.71 24.12
C ASP A 11 -31.22 -6.63 24.90
N LEU A 12 -31.49 -5.52 25.61
CA LEU A 12 -32.67 -5.36 26.50
C LEU A 12 -34.04 -5.54 25.80
N ASN A 13 -34.05 -5.59 24.46
CA ASN A 13 -35.23 -5.75 23.60
C ASN A 13 -35.41 -7.20 23.06
N GLY A 14 -34.75 -8.20 23.65
CA GLY A 14 -34.90 -9.61 23.24
C GLY A 14 -34.36 -9.92 21.83
N ARG A 15 -33.49 -9.06 21.28
CA ARG A 15 -32.77 -9.33 20.03
C ARG A 15 -31.42 -9.93 20.37
N THR A 16 -31.19 -11.16 19.94
CA THR A 16 -29.86 -11.78 19.94
C THR A 16 -29.00 -11.08 18.88
N ILE A 17 -28.09 -10.20 19.30
CA ILE A 17 -27.07 -9.69 18.39
C ILE A 17 -25.98 -10.76 18.36
N GLU A 18 -25.96 -11.59 17.31
CA GLU A 18 -24.80 -12.44 17.03
C GLU A 18 -23.63 -11.52 16.70
N THR A 19 -22.74 -11.27 17.68
CA THR A 19 -21.50 -10.57 17.41
C THR A 19 -20.63 -11.49 16.56
N ILE A 20 -20.46 -11.16 15.28
CA ILE A 20 -19.60 -11.91 14.36
C ILE A 20 -18.16 -11.63 14.78
N GLN A 21 -17.65 -12.41 15.72
CA GLN A 21 -16.24 -12.40 16.11
C GLN A 21 -15.43 -13.02 14.98
N MET A 22 -14.61 -12.21 14.33
CA MET A 22 -13.75 -12.69 13.25
C MET A 22 -12.66 -13.58 13.83
N LYS A 23 -12.67 -14.87 13.44
CA LYS A 23 -11.61 -15.81 13.82
C LYS A 23 -10.26 -15.27 13.35
N LYS A 24 -9.37 -14.94 14.29
CA LYS A 24 -8.01 -14.44 14.03
C LYS A 24 -7.19 -15.57 13.37
N SER A 25 -7.27 -15.69 12.04
CA SER A 25 -6.68 -16.79 11.27
C SER A 25 -5.55 -16.34 10.32
N ILE A 26 -4.91 -15.21 10.62
CA ILE A 26 -3.73 -14.75 9.90
C ILE A 26 -2.49 -15.33 10.57
N ASN A 27 -1.88 -16.32 9.92
CA ASN A 27 -0.59 -16.87 10.31
C ASN A 27 0.55 -15.96 9.86
N LEU A 28 1.70 -16.05 10.52
CA LEU A 28 2.89 -15.24 10.20
C LEU A 28 3.29 -15.34 8.72
N LEU A 29 3.32 -16.56 8.17
CA LEU A 29 3.63 -16.78 6.75
C LEU A 29 2.62 -16.12 5.81
N LYS A 30 1.33 -16.13 6.15
CA LYS A 30 0.30 -15.45 5.35
C LYS A 30 0.53 -13.94 5.36
N CYS A 31 0.78 -13.38 6.55
CA CYS A 31 1.08 -11.97 6.72
C CYS A 31 2.30 -11.54 5.88
N THR A 32 3.43 -12.25 6.01
CA THR A 32 4.66 -11.95 5.27
C THR A 32 4.46 -12.08 3.76
N SER A 33 3.74 -13.10 3.28
CA SER A 33 3.47 -13.26 1.85
C SER A 33 2.69 -12.09 1.25
N ILE A 34 1.69 -11.57 1.97
CA ILE A 34 0.90 -10.40 1.54
C ILE A 34 1.79 -9.15 1.51
N LEU A 35 2.65 -8.97 2.52
CA LEU A 35 3.57 -7.82 2.59
C LEU A 35 4.58 -7.82 1.44
N VAL A 36 5.12 -8.97 1.07
CA VAL A 36 6.04 -9.08 -0.08
C VAL A 36 5.29 -8.76 -1.39
N ALA A 37 4.07 -9.26 -1.55
CA ALA A 37 3.25 -9.00 -2.74
C ALA A 37 2.91 -7.51 -2.91
N VAL A 38 2.53 -6.82 -1.83
CA VAL A 38 2.20 -5.38 -1.87
C VAL A 38 3.43 -4.47 -1.86
N THR A 39 4.64 -5.00 -1.67
CA THR A 39 5.86 -4.19 -1.80
C THR A 39 6.43 -4.30 -3.22
N GLY A 40 6.31 -5.48 -3.85
CA GLY A 40 6.78 -5.75 -5.20
C GLY A 40 5.90 -5.10 -6.27
N HIS A 41 6.30 -3.93 -6.77
CA HIS A 41 5.61 -3.20 -7.84
C HIS A 41 6.57 -2.76 -8.96
N VAL A 42 6.03 -2.21 -10.05
CA VAL A 42 6.77 -1.71 -11.24
C VAL A 42 7.85 -0.66 -10.91
N SER A 43 7.78 -0.03 -9.74
CA SER A 43 8.72 0.99 -9.26
C SER A 43 10.17 0.51 -9.18
N ILE A 44 10.42 -0.79 -8.94
CA ILE A 44 11.78 -1.35 -8.90
C ILE A 44 12.53 -1.15 -10.22
N PHE A 45 11.82 -1.30 -11.35
CA PHE A 45 12.40 -1.18 -12.68
C PHE A 45 12.60 0.30 -13.09
N ILE A 46 11.66 1.17 -12.70
CA ILE A 46 11.72 2.61 -13.00
C ILE A 46 12.80 3.30 -12.18
N ASN A 47 12.80 3.08 -10.85
CA ASN A 47 13.73 3.76 -9.95
C ASN A 47 15.17 3.35 -10.17
N SER A 48 15.44 2.09 -10.54
CA SER A 48 16.82 1.64 -10.79
C SER A 48 17.46 2.42 -11.94
N SER A 49 16.70 2.66 -13.01
CA SER A 49 17.16 3.46 -14.15
C SER A 49 17.34 4.94 -13.75
N LEU A 50 16.42 5.47 -12.94
CA LEU A 50 16.46 6.85 -12.47
C LEU A 50 17.67 7.11 -11.55
N ILE A 51 17.93 6.23 -10.58
CA ILE A 51 19.05 6.39 -9.64
C ILE A 51 20.37 6.27 -10.40
N LEU A 52 20.49 5.34 -11.36
CA LEU A 52 21.71 5.22 -12.16
C LEU A 52 21.97 6.46 -13.02
N ALA A 53 20.92 7.02 -13.64
CA ALA A 53 21.02 8.23 -14.43
C ALA A 53 21.46 9.45 -13.61
N ASN A 54 21.06 9.54 -12.33
CA ASN A 54 21.44 10.65 -11.45
C ASN A 54 22.78 10.43 -10.73
N ALA A 55 23.11 9.18 -10.36
CA ALA A 55 24.32 8.86 -9.61
C ALA A 55 25.56 8.69 -10.51
N GLY A 56 25.38 8.38 -11.80
CA GLY A 56 26.47 8.24 -12.78
C GLY A 56 27.37 7.00 -12.62
N SER A 57 27.26 6.26 -11.50
CA SER A 57 28.05 5.05 -11.23
C SER A 57 27.21 3.97 -10.53
N ILE A 58 27.39 2.71 -10.94
CA ILE A 58 26.73 1.53 -10.36
C ILE A 58 26.99 1.40 -8.86
N GLY A 59 28.23 1.71 -8.41
CA GLY A 59 28.60 1.58 -6.99
C GLY A 59 27.78 2.53 -6.10
N LEU A 60 27.57 3.77 -6.56
CA LEU A 60 26.76 4.76 -5.85
C LEU A 60 25.28 4.38 -5.84
N THR A 61 24.76 3.79 -6.92
CA THR A 61 23.38 3.29 -6.98
C THR A 61 23.12 2.18 -5.94
N LEU A 62 24.06 1.25 -5.76
CA LEU A 62 23.95 0.19 -4.75
C LEU A 62 23.97 0.74 -3.32
N ILE A 63 24.82 1.73 -3.04
CA ILE A 63 24.87 2.38 -1.73
C ILE A 63 23.55 3.11 -1.45
N MET A 64 23.00 3.84 -2.42
CA MET A 64 21.70 4.50 -2.27
C MET A 64 20.57 3.52 -1.99
N TRP A 65 20.58 2.36 -2.65
CA TRP A 65 19.65 1.28 -2.38
C TRP A 65 19.77 0.73 -0.96
N ALA A 66 21.00 0.48 -0.49
CA ALA A 66 21.25 0.01 0.87
C ALA A 66 20.78 1.03 1.93
N VAL A 67 21.05 2.31 1.71
CA VAL A 67 20.62 3.39 2.62
C VAL A 67 19.10 3.50 2.64
N GLY A 68 18.43 3.47 1.48
CA GLY A 68 16.97 3.47 1.39
C GLY A 68 16.33 2.28 2.10
N GLY A 69 16.91 1.08 1.93
CA GLY A 69 16.49 -0.12 2.65
C GLY A 69 16.65 0.00 4.17
N PHE A 70 17.76 0.57 4.64
CA PHE A 70 18.01 0.78 6.06
C PHE A 70 17.01 1.77 6.67
N ILE A 71 16.75 2.90 6.00
CA ILE A 71 15.75 3.88 6.45
C ILE A 71 14.36 3.24 6.52
N ASN A 72 14.00 2.41 5.53
CA ASN A 72 12.72 1.71 5.53
C ASN A 72 12.60 0.69 6.67
N LEU A 73 13.71 0.03 7.04
CA LEU A 73 13.75 -0.87 8.19
C LEU A 73 13.51 -0.11 9.51
N CYS A 74 14.16 1.04 9.69
CA CYS A 74 13.93 1.90 10.85
C CYS A 74 12.48 2.39 10.92
N LEU A 75 11.90 2.79 9.78
CA LEU A 75 10.50 3.19 9.69
C LEU A 75 9.57 2.04 10.09
N ALA A 76 9.84 0.82 9.64
CA ALA A 76 9.06 -0.36 9.99
C ALA A 76 9.11 -0.69 11.49
N MET A 77 10.27 -0.56 12.14
CA MET A 77 10.38 -0.75 13.60
C MET A 77 9.52 0.26 14.36
N CYS A 78 9.67 1.56 14.06
CA CYS A 78 8.88 2.62 14.70
C CYS A 78 7.38 2.43 14.46
N PHE A 79 6.98 2.09 13.23
CA PHE A 79 5.58 1.83 12.91
C PHE A 79 5.04 0.57 13.61
N THR A 80 5.88 -0.44 13.85
CA THR A 80 5.52 -1.64 14.61
C THR A 80 5.29 -1.33 16.09
N GLU A 81 6.16 -0.51 16.70
CA GLU A 81 5.98 -0.05 18.09
C GLU A 81 4.68 0.74 18.25
N LEU A 82 4.40 1.65 17.31
CA LEU A 82 3.14 2.40 17.27
C LEU A 82 1.93 1.46 17.11
N SER A 83 2.06 0.45 16.24
CA SER A 83 1.00 -0.53 15.97
C SER A 83 0.71 -1.45 17.16
N ALA A 84 1.73 -1.74 17.98
CA ALA A 84 1.58 -2.49 19.21
C ALA A 84 0.95 -1.65 20.33
N MET A 85 1.25 -0.34 20.37
CA MET A 85 0.74 0.58 21.39
C MET A 85 -0.77 0.87 21.22
N PHE A 86 -1.27 0.96 19.98
CA PHE A 86 -2.70 1.19 19.73
C PHE A 86 -3.30 0.10 18.83
N PRO A 87 -3.67 -1.06 19.40
CA PRO A 87 -4.21 -2.20 18.67
C PRO A 87 -5.70 -1.99 18.30
N PHE A 88 -6.05 -0.84 17.74
CA PHE A 88 -7.41 -0.56 17.30
C PHE A 88 -7.68 -1.14 15.89
N ALA A 89 -8.86 -1.72 15.70
CA ALA A 89 -9.34 -2.09 14.37
C ALA A 89 -9.67 -0.81 13.58
N GLY A 90 -8.90 -0.51 12.53
CA GLY A 90 -9.14 0.64 11.64
C GLY A 90 -7.91 1.31 11.04
N GLY A 91 -6.70 0.84 11.37
CA GLY A 91 -5.46 1.29 10.71
C GLY A 91 -5.05 2.71 11.09
N SER A 92 -4.27 3.38 10.24
CA SER A 92 -3.70 4.72 10.47
C SER A 92 -4.76 5.79 10.78
N TYR A 93 -5.99 5.62 10.27
CA TYR A 93 -7.11 6.52 10.51
C TYR A 93 -7.51 6.59 12.00
N THR A 94 -7.56 5.44 12.69
CA THR A 94 -8.03 5.40 14.08
C THR A 94 -7.10 6.15 15.04
N TYR A 95 -5.80 6.18 14.74
CA TYR A 95 -4.82 6.97 15.50
C TYR A 95 -5.14 8.47 15.42
N VAL A 96 -5.40 8.96 14.20
CA VAL A 96 -5.73 10.38 13.97
C VAL A 96 -7.07 10.73 14.60
N PHE A 97 -8.05 9.84 14.50
CA PHE A 97 -9.37 10.02 15.10
C PHE A 97 -9.30 10.15 16.63
N HIS A 98 -8.48 9.34 17.28
CA HIS A 98 -8.37 9.36 18.74
C HIS A 98 -7.64 10.61 19.27
N VAL A 99 -6.64 11.12 18.54
CA VAL A 99 -5.84 12.27 18.98
C VAL A 99 -6.47 13.61 18.60
N PHE A 100 -7.06 13.72 17.41
CA PHE A 100 -7.54 15.00 16.86
C PHE A 100 -9.06 15.14 16.77
N GLY A 101 -9.81 14.05 16.99
CA GLY A 101 -11.27 14.05 16.88
C GLY A 101 -11.81 13.85 15.45
N PRO A 102 -13.14 13.96 15.25
CA PRO A 102 -13.81 13.46 14.05
C PRO A 102 -13.58 14.27 12.77
N LEU A 103 -13.64 15.61 12.84
CA LEU A 103 -13.48 16.48 11.66
C LEU A 103 -12.08 16.42 11.03
N PRO A 104 -10.97 16.61 11.78
CA PRO A 104 -9.64 16.53 11.20
C PRO A 104 -9.28 15.12 10.72
N ALA A 105 -9.78 14.07 11.39
CA ALA A 105 -9.58 12.70 10.93
C ALA A 105 -10.21 12.46 9.55
N PHE A 106 -11.43 12.98 9.30
CA PHE A 106 -12.08 12.91 7.99
C PHE A 106 -11.28 13.63 6.90
N LEU A 107 -10.79 14.84 7.18
CA LEU A 107 -9.95 15.61 6.25
C LEU A 107 -8.65 14.88 5.91
N VAL A 108 -7.97 14.30 6.91
CA VAL A 108 -6.73 13.54 6.69
C VAL A 108 -7.00 12.26 5.90
N LEU A 109 -8.09 11.56 6.17
CA LEU A 109 -8.49 10.37 5.41
C LEU A 109 -8.70 10.72 3.94
N TRP A 110 -9.52 11.75 3.68
CA TRP A 110 -9.84 12.20 2.33
C TRP A 110 -8.61 12.73 1.60
N GLY A 111 -7.80 13.53 2.27
CA GLY A 111 -6.54 14.07 1.73
C GLY A 111 -5.55 12.97 1.40
N THR A 112 -5.37 11.99 2.27
CA THR A 112 -4.47 10.85 2.03
C THR A 112 -4.95 10.00 0.85
N TYR A 113 -6.26 9.76 0.75
CA TYR A 113 -6.82 9.01 -0.36
C TYR A 113 -6.65 9.73 -1.70
N LEU A 114 -6.99 11.02 -1.77
CA LEU A 114 -6.89 11.80 -3.01
C LEU A 114 -5.45 12.13 -3.41
N LEU A 115 -4.59 12.49 -2.45
CA LEU A 115 -3.25 13.02 -2.75
C LEU A 115 -2.16 11.95 -2.75
N VAL A 116 -2.36 10.84 -2.04
CA VAL A 116 -1.34 9.78 -1.96
C VAL A 116 -1.79 8.57 -2.76
N GLN A 117 -2.96 8.02 -2.44
CA GLN A 117 -3.41 6.78 -3.08
C GLN A 117 -3.76 6.99 -4.56
N GLY A 118 -4.51 8.04 -4.90
CA GLY A 118 -4.86 8.34 -6.30
C GLY A 118 -3.63 8.44 -7.22
N PRO A 119 -2.65 9.33 -6.94
CA PRO A 119 -1.44 9.47 -7.74
C PRO A 119 -0.58 8.21 -7.76
N PHE A 120 -0.57 7.42 -6.69
CA PHE A 120 0.13 6.13 -6.67
C PHE A 120 -0.42 5.17 -7.72
N TRP A 121 -1.74 4.97 -7.77
CA TRP A 121 -2.37 4.13 -8.80
C TRP A 121 -2.17 4.69 -10.21
N ALA A 122 -2.22 6.01 -10.39
CA ALA A 122 -1.93 6.65 -11.66
C ALA A 122 -0.48 6.43 -12.13
N PHE A 123 0.47 6.53 -11.22
CA PHE A 123 1.89 6.27 -11.50
C PHE A 123 2.12 4.81 -11.92
N VAL A 124 1.52 3.84 -11.22
CA VAL A 124 1.63 2.42 -11.56
C VAL A 124 1.06 2.14 -12.95
N SER A 125 -0.12 2.69 -13.27
CA SER A 125 -0.74 2.55 -14.59
C SER A 125 0.12 3.16 -15.70
N TYR A 126 0.66 4.37 -15.47
CA TYR A 126 1.56 5.02 -16.42
C TYR A 126 2.84 4.21 -16.65
N GLY A 127 3.44 3.69 -15.57
CA GLY A 127 4.60 2.81 -15.63
C GLY A 127 4.30 1.55 -16.45
N ALA A 128 3.23 0.83 -16.13
CA ALA A 128 2.81 -0.37 -16.85
C ALA A 128 2.59 -0.09 -18.35
N SER A 129 1.92 1.01 -18.69
CA SER A 129 1.67 1.42 -20.08
C SER A 129 2.97 1.61 -20.87
N MET A 130 3.96 2.27 -20.27
CA MET A 130 5.27 2.49 -20.89
C MET A 130 6.02 1.18 -21.14
N TYR A 131 6.01 0.26 -20.17
CA TYR A 131 6.67 -1.05 -20.32
C TYR A 131 5.97 -1.95 -21.33
N ILE A 132 4.62 -1.93 -21.40
CA ILE A 132 3.84 -2.72 -22.36
C ILE A 132 4.06 -2.25 -23.81
N LEU A 133 4.27 -0.94 -24.02
CA LEU A 133 4.48 -0.36 -25.36
C LEU A 133 5.92 -0.51 -25.86
N GLN A 134 6.87 -0.77 -24.98
CA GLN A 134 8.30 -0.93 -25.31
C GLN A 134 8.59 -2.00 -26.40
N PRO A 135 7.96 -3.19 -26.44
CA PRO A 135 8.16 -4.16 -27.52
C PRO A 135 7.60 -3.71 -28.88
N PHE A 136 6.57 -2.86 -28.91
CA PHE A 136 5.93 -2.41 -30.15
C PHE A 136 6.67 -1.22 -30.79
N PHE A 137 7.37 -0.42 -29.98
CA PHE A 137 8.14 0.74 -30.42
C PHE A 137 9.59 0.65 -29.92
N PRO A 138 10.41 -0.28 -30.46
CA PRO A 138 11.74 -0.57 -29.92
C PRO A 138 12.75 0.57 -30.07
N THR A 139 12.60 1.43 -31.08
CA THR A 139 13.54 2.52 -31.40
C THR A 139 13.00 3.92 -31.16
N CYS A 140 11.72 4.07 -30.77
CA CYS A 140 11.07 5.36 -30.63
C CYS A 140 10.35 5.49 -29.29
N ARG A 141 10.28 6.70 -28.76
CA ARG A 141 9.43 6.99 -27.60
C ARG A 141 7.96 6.78 -28.01
N PRO A 142 7.18 5.96 -27.29
CA PRO A 142 5.80 5.70 -27.67
C PRO A 142 4.99 7.01 -27.64
N PRO A 143 4.08 7.22 -28.61
CA PRO A 143 3.30 8.45 -28.70
C PRO A 143 2.40 8.60 -27.46
N GLU A 144 2.32 9.82 -26.93
CA GLU A 144 1.62 10.11 -25.66
C GLU A 144 0.15 9.68 -25.67
N ILE A 145 -0.49 9.71 -26.83
CA ILE A 145 -1.89 9.29 -26.97
C ILE A 145 -2.06 7.79 -26.67
N CYS A 146 -1.15 6.94 -27.12
CA CYS A 146 -1.20 5.50 -26.87
C CYS A 146 -0.95 5.18 -25.40
N VAL A 147 0.01 5.88 -24.77
CA VAL A 147 0.30 5.74 -23.33
C VAL A 147 -0.91 6.16 -22.49
N LYS A 148 -1.56 7.28 -22.84
CA LYS A 148 -2.73 7.79 -22.11
C LYS A 148 -3.96 6.90 -22.28
N LEU A 149 -4.20 6.36 -23.48
CA LEU A 149 -5.33 5.45 -23.74
C LEU A 149 -5.15 4.11 -23.02
N LEU A 150 -3.96 3.51 -23.10
CA LEU A 150 -3.65 2.27 -22.36
C LEU A 150 -3.68 2.50 -20.85
N GLY A 151 -3.10 3.61 -20.37
CA GLY A 151 -3.11 3.95 -18.95
C GLY A 151 -4.52 4.20 -18.41
N GLY A 152 -5.37 4.88 -19.18
CA GLY A 152 -6.78 5.05 -18.84
C GLY A 152 -7.55 3.73 -18.81
N TRP A 153 -7.24 2.81 -19.72
CA TRP A 153 -7.84 1.47 -19.74
C TRP A 153 -7.41 0.64 -18.53
N ILE A 154 -6.11 0.60 -18.22
CA ILE A 154 -5.55 -0.13 -17.06
C ILE A 154 -6.08 0.40 -15.73
N LEU A 155 -6.32 1.71 -15.63
CA LEU A 155 -6.85 2.32 -14.41
C LEU A 155 -8.36 2.08 -14.24
N GLY A 156 -9.07 1.77 -15.33
CA GLY A 156 -10.51 1.53 -15.36
C GLY A 156 -10.93 0.05 -15.27
N THR A 157 -9.99 -0.89 -15.43
CA THR A 157 -10.18 -2.34 -15.23
C THR A 157 -9.93 -2.75 -13.80
#